data_AF-A0A2E7MX76-F1
#
_entry.id   AF-A0A2E7MX76-F1
#
_cell.length_a   1.000
_cell.length_b   1.000
_cell.length_c   1.000
_cell.angle_alpha   90.00
_cell.angle_beta   90.00
_cell.angle_gamma   90.00
#
_symmetry.space_group_name_H-M   'P 1'
#
loop_
_entity.id
_entity.type
_entity.pdbx_description
1 polymer ?
#
loop_
_entity_poly.entity_id
_entity_poly.type
_entity_poly.pdbx_seq_one_letter_code
_entity_poly.pdbx_strand_id
1 'polypeptide(L)'
;MKINEFATPHTDNLPYDVVDDLSIFMRNDPMFYRKRMYPCIMKMKDMHDGQKSIVPQQVLGPIVDEAMDKYCEKFKLGSRDKIFKLQDRDEAINKIFGEEMKQIETGAY
;
A
#
# COMPACT_ATOMS: atom_id res chain seq x y z
N MET A 1 1.50 47.20 -8.83
CA MET A 1 1.25 45.78 -8.51
C MET A 1 2.48 45.23 -7.80
N LYS A 2 2.33 44.76 -6.56
CA LYS A 2 3.43 44.11 -5.82
C LYS A 2 3.44 42.62 -6.17
N ILE A 3 4.59 42.11 -6.58
CA ILE A 3 4.85 40.76 -7.09
C ILE A 3 5.01 39.79 -5.91
N ASN A 4 4.09 39.82 -4.95
CA ASN A 4 4.19 39.02 -3.72
C ASN A 4 3.36 37.73 -3.75
N GLU A 5 2.59 37.49 -4.81
CA GLU A 5 1.72 36.31 -4.95
C GLU A 5 2.45 35.03 -5.41
N PHE A 6 3.73 35.13 -5.81
CA PHE A 6 4.53 33.96 -6.22
C PHE A 6 5.36 33.34 -5.08
N ALA A 7 5.29 33.89 -3.87
CA ALA A 7 6.06 33.44 -2.70
C ALA A 7 5.24 32.60 -1.70
N THR A 8 4.15 31.98 -2.14
CA THR A 8 3.53 30.92 -1.34
C THR A 8 4.46 29.71 -1.37
N PRO A 9 5.04 29.27 -0.24
CA PRO A 9 5.74 27.99 -0.21
C PRO A 9 4.74 26.94 -0.65
N HIS A 10 5.00 26.27 -1.78
CA HIS A 10 4.28 25.05 -2.10
C HIS A 10 4.57 24.10 -0.95
N THR A 11 3.59 23.91 -0.08
CA THR A 11 3.63 22.82 0.88
C THR A 11 3.68 21.54 0.06
N ASP A 12 4.82 20.84 0.06
CA ASP A 12 4.98 19.50 -0.53
C ASP A 12 4.08 18.43 0.13
N ASN A 13 3.18 18.84 1.02
CA ASN A 13 2.10 17.99 1.50
C ASN A 13 1.12 17.77 0.35
N LEU A 14 1.23 16.58 -0.23
CA LEU A 14 0.24 16.03 -1.15
C LEU A 14 -1.14 16.12 -0.47
N PRO A 15 -2.19 16.61 -1.17
CA PRO A 15 -3.53 16.75 -0.59
C PRO A 15 -4.26 15.40 -0.43
N TYR A 16 -3.56 14.28 -0.61
CA TYR A 16 -4.11 12.93 -0.62
C TYR A 16 -3.30 11.99 0.27
N ASP A 17 -3.98 10.98 0.81
CA ASP A 17 -3.37 9.95 1.63
C ASP A 17 -2.70 8.88 0.74
N VAL A 18 -1.37 8.93 0.69
CA VAL A 18 -0.54 8.00 -0.10
C VAL A 18 -0.73 6.54 0.31
N VAL A 19 -1.10 6.27 1.56
CA VAL A 19 -1.35 4.92 2.07
C VAL A 19 -2.66 4.37 1.52
N ASP A 20 -3.71 5.19 1.53
CA ASP A 20 -5.00 4.80 0.98
C ASP A 20 -4.92 4.58 -0.54
N ASP A 21 -4.28 5.51 -1.25
CA ASP A 21 -4.08 5.41 -2.69
C ASP A 21 -3.29 4.15 -3.08
N LEU A 22 -2.25 3.81 -2.32
CA LEU A 22 -1.48 2.59 -2.53
C LEU A 22 -2.36 1.34 -2.33
N SER A 23 -3.18 1.31 -1.28
CA SER A 23 -4.07 0.19 -1.00
C SER A 23 -5.09 -0.03 -2.14
N ILE A 24 -5.64 1.06 -2.68
CA ILE A 24 -6.56 1.06 -3.82
C ILE A 24 -5.82 0.61 -5.08
N PHE A 25 -4.60 1.09 -5.32
CA PHE A 25 -3.77 0.69 -6.45
C PHE A 25 -3.49 -0.82 -6.47
N MET A 26 -3.16 -1.40 -5.31
CA MET A 26 -2.87 -2.84 -5.19
C MET A 26 -4.06 -3.73 -5.54
N ARG A 27 -5.29 -3.24 -5.33
CA ARG A 27 -6.54 -3.94 -5.69
C ARG A 27 -6.96 -3.70 -7.12
N ASN A 28 -6.81 -2.47 -7.60
CA ASN A 28 -7.32 -2.06 -8.90
C ASN A 28 -6.38 -2.38 -10.06
N ASP A 29 -5.07 -2.53 -9.82
CA ASP A 29 -4.15 -2.95 -10.87
C ASP A 29 -4.27 -4.47 -11.12
N PRO A 30 -4.84 -4.91 -12.27
CA PRO A 30 -5.18 -6.32 -12.46
C PRO A 30 -3.95 -7.22 -12.51
N MET A 31 -2.81 -6.69 -12.98
CA MET A 31 -1.57 -7.45 -13.10
C MET A 31 -0.89 -7.60 -11.75
N PHE A 32 -0.87 -6.53 -10.95
CA PHE A 32 -0.37 -6.59 -9.59
C PHE A 32 -1.23 -7.51 -8.72
N TYR A 33 -2.56 -7.32 -8.75
CA TYR A 33 -3.48 -8.10 -7.95
C TYR A 33 -3.34 -9.60 -8.25
N ARG A 34 -3.41 -9.99 -9.53
CA ARG A 34 -3.35 -11.40 -9.94
C ARG A 34 -2.01 -12.06 -9.63
N LYS A 35 -0.88 -11.36 -9.84
CA LYS A 35 0.46 -11.97 -9.74
C LYS A 35 1.10 -11.88 -8.36
N ARG A 36 0.69 -10.91 -7.54
CA ARG A 36 1.32 -10.61 -6.25
C ARG A 36 0.33 -10.68 -5.10
N MET A 37 -0.72 -9.88 -5.16
CA MET A 37 -1.66 -9.73 -4.04
C MET A 37 -2.44 -11.03 -3.78
N TYR A 38 -3.08 -11.60 -4.80
CA TYR A 38 -3.91 -12.79 -4.67
C TYR A 38 -3.15 -14.02 -4.14
N PRO A 39 -1.96 -14.38 -4.66
CA PRO A 39 -1.15 -15.45 -4.06
C PRO A 39 -0.77 -15.18 -2.60
N CYS A 40 -0.62 -13.90 -2.21
CA CYS A 40 -0.34 -13.53 -0.83
C CYS A 40 -1.56 -13.77 0.07
N ILE A 41 -2.75 -13.33 -0.37
CA ILE A 41 -4.02 -13.54 0.35
C ILE A 41 -4.28 -15.04 0.56
N MET A 42 -4.07 -15.86 -0.48
CA MET A 42 -4.23 -17.32 -0.36
C MET A 42 -3.28 -17.92 0.69
N LYS A 43 -2.01 -17.50 0.72
CA LYS A 43 -1.07 -17.93 1.76
C LYS A 43 -1.50 -17.48 3.16
N MET A 44 -2.05 -16.27 3.29
CA MET A 44 -2.58 -15.79 4.56
C MET A 44 -3.76 -16.63 5.03
N LYS A 45 -4.67 -16.98 4.12
CA LYS A 45 -5.78 -17.89 4.40
C LYS A 45 -5.29 -19.27 4.86
N ASP A 46 -4.37 -19.88 4.13
CA ASP A 46 -3.79 -21.18 4.52
C ASP A 46 -3.13 -21.15 5.91
N MET A 47 -2.47 -20.03 6.25
CA MET A 47 -1.87 -19.84 7.57
C MET A 47 -2.93 -19.67 8.66
N HIS A 48 -3.99 -18.91 8.39
CA HIS A 48 -5.11 -18.70 9.30
C HIS A 48 -5.85 -20.02 9.59
N ASP A 49 -6.19 -20.76 8.54
CA ASP A 49 -6.89 -22.05 8.65
C ASP A 49 -6.02 -23.09 9.39
N GLY A 50 -4.71 -23.01 9.22
CA GLY A 50 -3.73 -23.80 9.97
C GLY A 50 -3.44 -23.32 11.40
N GLN A 51 -4.16 -22.31 11.91
CA GLN A 51 -3.95 -21.68 13.22
C GLN A 51 -2.51 -21.22 13.49
N LYS A 52 -1.79 -20.83 12.44
CA LYS A 52 -0.41 -20.32 12.55
C LYS A 52 -0.42 -18.82 12.81
N SER A 53 0.54 -18.36 13.60
CA SER A 53 0.76 -16.93 13.81
C SER A 53 1.17 -16.28 12.49
N ILE A 54 0.36 -15.33 12.01
CA ILE A 54 0.68 -14.54 10.81
C ILE A 54 1.38 -13.27 11.26
N VAL A 55 2.59 -13.04 10.75
CA VAL A 55 3.33 -11.79 10.98
C VAL A 55 3.16 -10.90 9.75
N PRO A 56 2.35 -9.81 9.82
CA PRO A 56 1.99 -9.01 8.63
C PRO A 56 3.22 -8.46 7.89
N GLN A 57 4.22 -8.01 8.65
CA GLN A 57 5.46 -7.46 8.12
C GLN A 57 6.27 -8.45 7.28
N GLN A 58 6.22 -9.75 7.59
CA GLN A 58 6.95 -10.76 6.84
C GLN A 58 6.21 -11.19 5.57
N VAL A 59 4.88 -11.23 5.63
CA VAL A 59 4.04 -11.73 4.53
C VAL A 59 3.74 -10.62 3.52
N LEU A 60 3.26 -9.48 3.99
CA LEU A 60 2.84 -8.36 3.15
C LEU A 60 3.96 -7.34 2.91
N GLY A 61 4.94 -7.23 3.80
CA GLY A 61 6.06 -6.30 3.66
C GLY A 61 6.70 -6.26 2.26
N PRO A 62 7.20 -7.38 1.72
CA PRO A 62 7.82 -7.37 0.39
C PRO A 62 6.83 -7.05 -0.74
N ILE A 63 5.54 -7.35 -0.56
CA ILE A 63 4.51 -7.06 -1.56
C ILE A 63 4.17 -5.57 -1.56
N VAL A 64 4.07 -4.95 -0.39
CA VAL A 64 3.85 -3.50 -0.24
C VAL A 64 5.07 -2.73 -0.76
N ASP A 65 6.29 -3.20 -0.49
CA ASP A 65 7.50 -2.59 -1.06
C ASP A 65 7.49 -2.60 -2.59
N GLU A 66 7.14 -3.73 -3.22
CA GLU A 66 7.00 -3.82 -4.69
C GLU A 66 5.85 -2.94 -5.21
N ALA A 67 4.76 -2.81 -4.43
CA ALA A 67 3.64 -1.95 -4.79
C ALA A 67 4.04 -0.46 -4.78
N MET A 68 4.78 -0.02 -3.77
CA MET A 68 5.27 1.36 -3.63
C MET A 68 6.14 1.76 -4.83
N ASP A 69 7.05 0.87 -5.24
CA ASP A 69 7.93 1.10 -6.40
C ASP A 69 7.09 1.22 -7.68
N LYS A 70 6.17 0.27 -7.91
CA LYS A 70 5.28 0.30 -9.10
C LYS A 70 4.34 1.49 -9.11
N TYR A 71 3.85 1.92 -7.96
CA TYR A 71 3.02 3.11 -7.83
C TYR A 71 3.81 4.35 -8.25
N CYS A 72 5.03 4.52 -7.74
CA CYS A 72 5.91 5.62 -8.13
C CYS A 72 6.23 5.61 -9.63
N GLU A 73 6.49 4.44 -10.22
CA GLU A 73 6.75 4.28 -11.66
C GLU A 73 5.51 4.63 -12.51
N LYS A 74 4.33 4.12 -12.12
CA LYS A 74 3.09 4.30 -12.88
C LYS A 74 2.65 5.76 -12.94
N PHE A 75 2.77 6.47 -11.82
CA PHE A 75 2.37 7.87 -11.70
C PHE A 75 3.53 8.86 -11.90
N LYS A 76 4.74 8.37 -12.15
CA LYS A 76 5.96 9.17 -12.37
C LYS A 76 6.24 10.15 -11.21
N LEU A 77 6.04 9.70 -9.99
CA LEU A 77 6.12 10.53 -8.77
C LEU A 77 7.56 10.76 -8.28
N GLY A 78 8.56 10.17 -8.95
CA GLY A 78 9.97 10.26 -8.57
C GLY A 78 10.39 9.16 -7.60
N SER A 79 11.34 9.45 -6.72
CA SER A 79 11.92 8.45 -5.80
C SER A 79 10.96 8.08 -4.68
N ARG A 80 10.86 6.78 -4.38
CA ARG A 80 10.01 6.22 -3.31
C ARG A 80 10.15 6.96 -1.97
N ASP A 81 11.37 7.31 -1.58
CA ASP A 81 11.66 7.91 -0.26
C ASP A 81 11.16 9.35 -0.11
N LYS A 82 10.84 10.02 -1.24
CA LYS A 82 10.25 11.36 -1.22
C LYS A 82 8.73 11.31 -1.09
N ILE A 83 8.12 10.21 -1.53
CA ILE A 83 6.67 10.04 -1.59
C ILE A 83 6.17 9.30 -0.35
N PHE A 84 6.88 8.26 0.04
CA PHE A 84 6.52 7.40 1.17
C PHE A 84 7.55 7.54 2.29
N LYS A 85 7.06 7.81 3.49
CA LYS A 85 7.84 7.73 4.72
C LYS A 85 7.88 6.28 5.21
N LEU A 86 8.84 5.98 6.08
CA LEU A 86 8.93 4.68 6.75
C LEU A 86 7.65 4.32 7.51
N GLN A 87 6.99 5.31 8.12
CA GLN A 87 5.73 5.11 8.85
C GLN A 87 4.59 4.71 7.91
N ASP A 88 4.51 5.35 6.75
CA ASP A 88 3.48 5.08 5.74
C ASP A 88 3.53 3.63 5.25
N ARG A 89 4.73 3.05 5.17
CA ARG A 89 4.92 1.63 4.83
C ARG A 89 4.25 0.72 5.87
N ASP A 90 4.50 0.95 7.15
CA ASP A 90 3.94 0.12 8.22
C ASP A 90 2.42 0.32 8.33
N GLU A 91 1.95 1.54 8.13
CA GLU A 91 0.52 1.85 8.09
C GLU A 91 -0.18 1.15 6.92
N ALA A 92 0.41 1.17 5.72
CA ALA A 92 -0.09 0.45 4.55
C ALA A 92 -0.19 -1.05 4.81
N ILE A 93 0.85 -1.65 5.40
CA ILE A 93 0.86 -3.09 5.73
C ILE A 93 -0.27 -3.41 6.70
N ASN A 94 -0.42 -2.64 7.78
CA ASN A 94 -1.43 -2.90 8.80
C ASN A 94 -2.85 -2.72 8.26
N LYS A 95 -3.09 -1.68 7.46
CA LYS A 95 -4.38 -1.41 6.84
C LYS A 95 -4.79 -2.53 5.90
N ILE A 96 -3.91 -2.88 4.95
CA ILE A 96 -4.16 -3.96 4.00
C ILE A 96 -4.36 -5.28 4.74
N PHE A 97 -3.49 -5.59 5.70
CA PHE A 97 -3.62 -6.81 6.50
C PHE A 97 -4.98 -6.90 7.19
N GLY A 98 -5.41 -5.84 7.88
CA GLY A 98 -6.70 -5.83 8.58
C GLY A 98 -7.90 -6.02 7.65
N GLU A 99 -7.86 -5.39 6.48
CA GLU A 99 -8.92 -5.50 5.48
C GLU A 99 -8.96 -6.90 4.86
N GLU A 100 -7.83 -7.45 4.43
CA GLU A 100 -7.76 -8.80 3.84
C GLU A 100 -8.08 -9.88 4.88
N MET A 101 -7.62 -9.71 6.12
CA MET A 101 -7.91 -10.66 7.20
C MET A 101 -9.40 -10.72 7.50
N LYS A 102 -10.06 -9.57 7.57
CA LYS A 102 -11.52 -9.51 7.75
C LYS A 102 -12.25 -10.23 6.62
N GLN A 103 -11.80 -10.09 5.38
CA GLN A 103 -12.39 -10.78 4.23
C GLN A 103 -12.20 -12.31 4.33
N ILE A 104 -11.01 -12.77 4.74
CA ILE A 104 -10.72 -14.19 5.01
C ILE A 104 -11.65 -14.73 6.10
N GLU A 105 -11.79 -14.03 7.22
CA GLU A 105 -12.67 -14.41 8.33
C GLU A 105 -14.14 -14.47 7.92
N THR A 106 -14.60 -13.58 7.05
CA THR A 106 -15.97 -13.58 6.52
C THR A 106 -16.21 -14.64 5.43
N GLY A 107 -15.18 -15.37 5.00
CA GLY A 107 -15.29 -16.41 3.97
C GLY A 107 -15.46 -15.88 2.54
N ALA A 108 -15.04 -14.64 2.27
CA ALA A 108 -15.06 -14.06 0.92
C ALA A 108 -14.01 -14.68 -0.03
N TYR A 109 -13.03 -15.39 0.54
CA TYR A 109 -11.90 -16.05 -0.13
C TYR A 109 -11.86 -17.54 0.17
#